data_AF-A0A2I1GBX5-F1
#
_entry.id   AF-A0A2I1GBX5-F1
#
_cell.length_a   1.000
_cell.length_b   1.000
_cell.length_c   1.000
_cell.angle_alpha   90.00
_cell.angle_beta   90.00
_cell.angle_gamma   90.00
#
_symmetry.space_group_name_H-M   'P 1'
#
loop_
_entity.id
_entity.type
_entity.pdbx_description
1 polymer ?
#
loop_
_entity_poly.entity_id
_entity_poly.type
_entity_poly.pdbx_seq_one_letter_code
_entity_poly.pdbx_strand_id
1 'polypeptide(L)'
;MNLLGVSGISSSFMFPQESTLDNASEILSSLEVLLCFVKRTAVRDKDISIKGYISKWVKLSTLSTHEGFARFLNIDLRLKHLVALFEFVEEQVANLKIKYIHEKYKKELSADMKTAIMNSVDFEQQTTTKEIIPAEAFALALKRFMLRFLTLENQKEMEPLYVYLSVSSNSKTGRCQGLFE
;
A
#
# COMPACT_ATOMS: atom_id res chain seq x y z
N MET A 1 38.34 -1.64 5.85
CA MET A 1 37.76 -0.31 5.54
C MET A 1 36.29 -0.37 5.89
N ASN A 2 35.91 0.34 6.95
CA ASN A 2 34.55 0.45 7.46
C ASN A 2 33.77 1.49 6.64
N LEU A 3 32.54 1.17 6.25
CA LEU A 3 31.47 2.11 5.90
C LEU A 3 30.19 1.49 6.51
N LEU A 4 29.85 1.87 7.74
CA LEU A 4 28.75 2.79 8.07
C LEU A 4 27.44 2.31 7.41
N GLY A 5 26.53 1.61 8.09
CA GLY A 5 25.99 1.95 9.40
C GLY A 5 24.74 2.81 9.23
N VAL A 6 23.65 2.25 8.72
CA VAL A 6 22.30 2.82 8.88
C VAL A 6 21.50 1.83 9.73
N SER A 7 21.74 1.89 11.04
CA SER A 7 20.80 1.41 12.04
C SER A 7 19.75 2.50 12.23
N GLY A 8 18.47 2.14 12.12
CA GLY A 8 17.40 3.00 12.63
C GLY A 8 16.14 3.14 11.78
N ILE A 9 15.54 2.04 11.33
CA ILE A 9 14.08 2.02 11.13
C ILE A 9 13.56 0.81 11.90
N SER A 10 12.68 1.10 12.86
CA SER A 10 12.13 0.18 13.85
C SER A 10 11.68 -1.16 13.25
N SER A 11 12.30 -2.24 13.71
CA SER A 11 11.91 -3.63 13.44
C SER A 11 10.51 -3.99 13.97
N SER A 12 9.83 -3.07 14.66
CA SER A 12 8.50 -3.26 15.24
C SER A 12 7.36 -3.44 14.24
N PHE A 13 7.56 -3.10 12.96
CA PHE A 13 6.51 -3.16 11.92
C PHE A 13 6.76 -4.24 10.86
N MET A 14 7.83 -5.03 10.99
CA MET A 14 8.04 -6.17 10.10
C MET A 14 7.21 -7.37 10.57
N PHE A 15 6.31 -7.80 9.70
CA PHE A 15 5.44 -8.96 9.87
C PHE A 15 6.18 -10.25 9.45
N PRO A 16 6.47 -11.22 10.35
CA PRO A 16 7.09 -12.52 9.99
C PRO A 16 6.07 -13.52 9.41
N GLN A 17 6.46 -14.32 8.40
CA GLN A 17 5.61 -15.05 7.43
C GLN A 17 4.44 -15.96 7.90
N GLU A 18 3.50 -16.13 6.94
CA GLU A 18 2.28 -16.97 6.84
C GLU A 18 1.12 -16.67 7.78
N SER A 19 1.26 -16.82 9.11
CA SER A 19 0.21 -16.39 10.05
C SER A 19 -0.02 -14.88 10.01
N THR A 20 0.96 -14.12 9.51
CA THR A 20 0.86 -12.68 9.28
C THR A 20 0.11 -12.28 8.03
N LEU A 21 -0.06 -13.14 7.02
CA LEU A 21 -0.81 -12.76 5.82
C LEU A 21 -2.30 -12.66 6.13
N ASP A 22 -2.82 -13.59 6.94
CA ASP A 22 -4.19 -13.55 7.43
C ASP A 22 -4.39 -12.33 8.33
N ASN A 23 -3.45 -12.08 9.25
CA ASN A 23 -3.47 -10.88 10.09
C ASN A 23 -3.42 -9.58 9.24
N ALA A 24 -2.54 -9.49 8.24
CA ALA A 24 -2.41 -8.30 7.40
C ALA A 24 -3.64 -8.09 6.51
N SER A 25 -4.25 -9.16 6.00
CA SER A 25 -5.49 -9.10 5.23
C SER A 25 -6.69 -8.70 6.11
N GLU A 26 -6.74 -9.17 7.35
CA GLU A 26 -7.73 -8.77 8.36
C GLU A 26 -7.57 -7.29 8.77
N ILE A 27 -6.33 -6.84 8.99
CA ILE A 27 -6.01 -5.43 9.26
C ILE A 27 -6.42 -4.57 8.05
N LEU A 28 -6.08 -4.98 6.83
CA LEU A 28 -6.45 -4.25 5.62
C LEU A 28 -7.97 -4.14 5.48
N SER A 29 -8.70 -5.22 5.73
CA SER A 29 -10.17 -5.25 5.71
C SER A 29 -10.76 -4.32 6.77
N SER A 30 -10.19 -4.30 7.99
CA SER A 30 -10.59 -3.39 9.05
C SER A 30 -10.37 -1.92 8.68
N LEU A 31 -9.24 -1.61 8.02
CA LEU A 31 -8.93 -0.27 7.51
C LEU A 31 -9.89 0.14 6.39
N GLU A 32 -10.28 -0.78 5.49
CA GLU A 32 -11.27 -0.49 4.44
C GLU A 32 -12.62 -0.09 5.04
N VAL A 33 -13.10 -0.83 6.04
CA VAL A 33 -14.34 -0.50 6.76
C VAL A 33 -14.22 0.88 7.40
N LEU A 34 -13.13 1.13 8.13
CA LEU A 34 -12.90 2.41 8.80
C LEU A 34 -12.85 3.59 7.81
N LEU A 35 -12.08 3.48 6.72
CA LEU A 35 -12.02 4.46 5.65
C LEU A 35 -13.40 4.76 5.08
N CYS A 36 -14.21 3.71 4.89
CA CYS A 36 -15.58 3.84 4.39
C CYS A 36 -16.45 4.66 5.34
N PHE A 37 -16.31 4.47 6.65
CA PHE A 37 -17.04 5.22 7.66
C PHE A 37 -16.58 6.68 7.76
N VAL A 38 -15.27 6.93 7.77
CA VAL A 38 -14.72 8.29 7.80
C VAL A 38 -15.16 9.08 6.57
N LYS A 39 -15.15 8.44 5.39
CA LYS A 39 -15.67 9.03 4.15
C LYS A 39 -17.15 9.40 4.22
N ARG A 40 -17.99 8.52 4.77
CA ARG A 40 -19.44 8.75 4.85
C ARG A 40 -19.84 9.80 5.88
N THR A 41 -19.07 9.95 6.95
CA THR A 41 -19.40 10.85 8.06
C THR A 41 -18.83 12.26 7.88
N ALA A 42 -17.98 12.48 6.87
CA ALA A 42 -17.36 13.78 6.56
C ALA A 42 -16.76 14.44 7.82
N VAL A 43 -15.93 13.68 8.54
CA VAL A 43 -15.34 14.12 9.82
C VAL A 43 -14.51 15.38 9.60
N ARG A 44 -14.86 16.47 10.32
CA ARG A 44 -14.14 17.74 10.25
C ARG A 44 -12.84 17.74 11.06
N ASP A 45 -12.88 17.11 12.24
CA ASP A 45 -11.73 17.01 13.12
C ASP A 45 -10.88 15.78 12.74
N LYS A 46 -9.79 16.03 12.02
CA LYS A 46 -8.84 15.02 11.55
C LYS A 46 -7.81 14.64 12.64
N ASP A 47 -7.77 15.36 13.76
CA ASP A 47 -6.85 15.12 14.86
C ASP A 47 -7.39 14.16 15.93
N ILE A 48 -8.68 13.80 15.87
CA ILE A 48 -9.23 12.75 16.72
C ILE A 48 -8.47 11.43 16.51
N SER A 49 -8.16 10.74 17.61
CA SER A 49 -7.53 9.42 17.55
C SER A 49 -8.45 8.41 16.86
N ILE A 50 -7.86 7.49 16.10
CA ILE A 50 -8.62 6.42 15.42
C ILE A 50 -9.42 5.62 16.45
N LYS A 51 -8.80 5.29 17.60
CA LYS A 51 -9.44 4.60 18.72
C LYS A 51 -10.63 5.39 19.28
N GLY A 52 -10.45 6.70 19.49
CA GLY A 52 -11.51 7.60 19.97
C GLY A 52 -12.63 7.82 18.97
N TYR A 53 -12.35 7.70 17.66
CA TYR A 53 -13.37 7.72 16.63
C TYR A 53 -14.17 6.40 16.61
N ILE A 54 -13.49 5.25 16.64
CA ILE A 54 -14.14 3.93 16.64
C ILE A 54 -15.08 3.77 17.83
N SER A 55 -14.68 4.21 19.02
CA SER A 55 -15.49 4.07 20.24
C SER A 55 -16.82 4.86 20.19
N LYS A 56 -16.93 5.88 19.32
CA LYS A 56 -18.18 6.63 19.11
C LYS A 56 -19.20 5.85 18.27
N TRP A 57 -18.79 4.80 17.57
CA TRP A 57 -19.65 4.06 16.65
C TRP A 57 -19.80 2.60 17.08
N VAL A 58 -21.00 2.23 17.54
CA VAL A 58 -21.35 0.84 17.93
C VAL A 58 -21.04 -0.16 16.81
N LYS A 59 -21.19 0.24 15.54
CA LYS A 59 -20.88 -0.61 14.38
C LYS A 59 -19.38 -0.83 14.14
N LEU A 60 -18.50 0.00 14.72
CA LEU A 60 -17.05 -0.11 14.57
C LEU A 60 -16.39 -0.76 15.78
N SER A 61 -17.11 -0.97 16.89
CA SER A 61 -16.54 -1.60 18.08
C SER A 61 -16.01 -3.01 17.80
N THR A 62 -16.60 -3.73 16.85
CA THR A 62 -16.12 -5.03 16.37
C THR A 62 -14.74 -4.94 15.72
N LEU A 63 -14.32 -3.79 15.18
CA LEU A 63 -12.95 -3.65 14.66
C LEU A 63 -11.90 -3.84 15.76
N SER A 64 -12.24 -3.45 17.00
CA SER A 64 -11.32 -3.56 18.14
C SER A 64 -11.17 -4.97 18.69
N THR A 65 -11.96 -5.94 18.22
CA THR A 65 -11.83 -7.36 18.60
C THR A 65 -10.84 -8.13 17.73
N HIS A 66 -10.46 -7.58 16.57
CA HIS A 66 -9.46 -8.17 15.69
C HIS A 66 -8.06 -7.89 16.26
N GLU A 67 -7.35 -8.93 16.71
CA GLU A 67 -6.10 -8.80 17.46
C GLU A 67 -5.03 -8.01 16.68
N GLY A 68 -4.90 -8.27 15.38
CA GLY A 68 -3.97 -7.55 14.51
C GLY A 68 -4.27 -6.05 14.44
N PHE A 69 -5.56 -5.68 14.32
CA PHE A 69 -5.98 -4.29 14.24
C PHE A 69 -5.92 -3.57 15.59
N ALA A 70 -6.24 -4.27 16.68
CA ALA A 70 -6.19 -3.75 18.04
C ALA A 70 -4.77 -3.26 18.43
N ARG A 71 -3.72 -3.92 17.92
CA ARG A 71 -2.33 -3.47 18.12
C ARG A 71 -2.08 -2.07 17.54
N PHE A 72 -2.66 -1.75 16.38
CA PHE A 72 -2.57 -0.41 15.77
C PHE A 72 -3.38 0.63 16.54
N LEU A 73 -4.51 0.24 17.15
CA LEU A 73 -5.34 1.14 17.97
C LEU A 73 -4.66 1.56 19.27
N ASN A 74 -3.66 0.82 19.74
CA ASN A 74 -2.87 1.19 20.92
C ASN A 74 -1.74 2.17 20.60
N ILE A 75 -1.51 2.46 19.32
CA ILE A 75 -0.63 3.54 18.87
C ILE A 75 -1.51 4.80 18.74
N ASP A 76 -0.99 5.96 19.14
CA ASP A 76 -1.72 7.25 19.10
C ASP A 76 -1.87 7.79 17.65
N LEU A 77 -2.45 6.96 16.77
CA LEU A 77 -2.74 7.30 15.40
C LEU A 77 -4.03 8.12 15.34
N ARG A 78 -3.99 9.20 14.56
CA ARG A 78 -5.09 10.12 14.32
C ARG A 78 -5.74 9.83 12.96
N LEU A 79 -6.98 10.29 12.75
CA LEU A 79 -7.67 10.06 11.48
C LEU A 79 -6.87 10.56 10.27
N LYS A 80 -6.10 11.66 10.39
CA LYS A 80 -5.20 12.14 9.34
C LYS A 80 -4.13 11.14 8.89
N HIS A 81 -3.79 10.14 9.70
CA HIS A 81 -2.84 9.08 9.34
C HIS A 81 -3.51 7.89 8.65
N LEU A 82 -4.85 7.87 8.55
CA LEU A 82 -5.60 6.68 8.13
C LEU A 82 -5.26 6.25 6.70
N VAL A 83 -5.12 7.20 5.76
CA VAL A 83 -4.74 6.88 4.37
C VAL A 83 -3.34 6.29 4.33
N ALA A 84 -2.36 6.96 4.94
CA ALA A 84 -0.98 6.47 4.97
C ALA A 84 -0.87 5.08 5.61
N LEU A 85 -1.63 4.83 6.69
CA LEU A 85 -1.69 3.51 7.33
C LEU A 85 -2.29 2.45 6.40
N PHE A 86 -3.37 2.78 5.68
CA PHE A 86 -3.96 1.90 4.68
C PHE A 86 -2.97 1.56 3.57
N GLU A 87 -2.30 2.56 3.01
CA GLU A 87 -1.30 2.36 1.95
C GLU A 87 -0.12 1.51 2.42
N PHE A 88 0.35 1.75 3.65
CA PHE A 88 1.40 0.94 4.25
C PHE A 88 0.99 -0.52 4.38
N VAL A 89 -0.17 -0.82 4.96
CA VAL A 89 -0.63 -2.21 5.12
C VAL A 89 -0.92 -2.86 3.77
N GLU A 90 -1.49 -2.12 2.80
CA GLU A 90 -1.70 -2.59 1.43
C GLU A 90 -0.37 -3.01 0.78
N GLU A 91 0.68 -2.20 0.91
CA GLU A 91 2.01 -2.53 0.40
C GLU A 91 2.58 -3.79 1.09
N GLN A 92 2.41 -3.94 2.41
CA GLN A 92 2.86 -5.14 3.12
C GLN A 92 2.14 -6.40 2.63
N VAL A 93 0.82 -6.33 2.41
CA VAL A 93 0.05 -7.43 1.80
C VAL A 93 0.54 -7.72 0.38
N ALA A 94 0.85 -6.69 -0.42
CA ALA A 94 1.41 -6.85 -1.76
C ALA A 94 2.74 -7.61 -1.71
N ASN A 95 3.69 -7.17 -0.88
CA ASN A 95 5.01 -7.79 -0.72
C ASN A 95 4.91 -9.30 -0.39
N LEU A 96 3.92 -9.69 0.42
CA LEU A 96 3.69 -11.09 0.77
C LEU A 96 3.00 -11.89 -0.33
N LYS A 97 2.11 -11.28 -1.13
CA LYS A 97 1.32 -11.97 -2.16
C LYS A 97 2.01 -12.07 -3.52
N ILE A 98 2.83 -11.09 -3.90
CA ILE A 98 3.49 -11.08 -5.22
C ILE A 98 4.40 -12.30 -5.46
N LYS A 99 4.95 -12.90 -4.40
CA LYS A 99 5.80 -14.10 -4.50
C LYS A 99 5.05 -15.32 -5.05
N TYR A 100 3.72 -15.37 -4.86
CA TYR A 100 2.85 -16.46 -5.32
C TYR A 100 2.23 -16.20 -6.70
N ILE A 101 2.62 -15.12 -7.39
CA ILE A 101 2.15 -14.88 -8.76
C ILE A 101 2.65 -15.99 -9.68
N HIS A 102 1.76 -16.45 -10.56
CA HIS A 102 2.05 -17.52 -11.51
C HIS A 102 3.26 -17.17 -12.40
N GLU A 103 4.13 -18.16 -12.64
CA GLU A 103 5.36 -18.03 -13.44
C GLU A 103 5.18 -17.46 -14.86
N LYS A 104 3.96 -17.53 -15.43
CA LYS A 104 3.66 -16.99 -16.76
C LYS A 104 3.88 -15.47 -16.85
N TYR A 105 3.76 -14.78 -15.72
CA TYR A 105 4.00 -13.34 -15.62
C TYR A 105 5.46 -12.98 -15.26
N LYS A 106 6.33 -13.98 -15.03
CA LYS A 106 7.73 -13.78 -14.61
C LYS A 106 8.73 -13.94 -15.76
N LYS A 107 8.27 -13.71 -16.99
CA LYS A 107 9.16 -13.69 -18.16
C LYS A 107 10.19 -12.58 -18.02
N GLU A 108 11.43 -12.87 -18.40
CA GLU A 108 12.50 -11.86 -18.40
C GLU A 108 12.17 -10.69 -19.33
N LEU A 109 12.52 -9.48 -18.87
CA LEU A 109 12.42 -8.27 -19.67
C LEU A 109 13.43 -8.29 -20.82
N SER A 110 13.01 -7.83 -22.00
CA SER A 110 13.92 -7.62 -23.12
C SER A 110 14.93 -6.49 -22.83
N ALA A 111 16.03 -6.45 -23.58
CA ALA A 111 17.03 -5.38 -23.46
C ALA A 111 16.40 -3.98 -23.63
N ASP A 112 15.55 -3.82 -24.65
CA ASP A 112 14.88 -2.54 -24.93
C ASP A 112 13.97 -2.10 -23.78
N MET A 113 13.24 -3.04 -23.15
CA MET A 113 12.40 -2.74 -21.99
C MET A 113 13.24 -2.30 -20.79
N LYS A 114 14.36 -2.99 -20.53
CA LYS A 114 15.29 -2.62 -19.45
C LYS A 114 15.84 -1.22 -19.68
N THR A 115 16.30 -0.90 -20.89
CA THR A 115 16.79 0.43 -21.25
C THR A 115 15.71 1.50 -21.12
N ALA A 116 14.48 1.22 -21.55
CA ALA A 116 13.36 2.16 -21.41
C ALA A 116 13.06 2.48 -19.93
N ILE A 117 13.09 1.47 -19.05
CA ILE A 117 12.91 1.65 -17.60
C ILE A 117 14.05 2.48 -17.01
N MET A 118 15.31 2.14 -17.31
CA MET A 118 16.48 2.87 -16.79
C MET A 118 16.52 4.34 -17.23
N ASN A 119 15.97 4.65 -18.41
CA ASN A 119 15.88 6.03 -18.90
C ASN A 119 14.70 6.82 -18.31
N SER A 120 13.71 6.15 -17.73
CA SER A 120 12.45 6.75 -17.27
C SER A 120 12.31 6.80 -15.74
N VAL A 121 13.10 6.01 -15.02
CA VAL A 121 13.02 5.85 -13.57
C VAL A 121 14.32 6.32 -12.91
N ASP A 122 14.20 7.13 -11.87
CA ASP A 122 15.33 7.69 -11.14
C ASP A 122 15.74 6.71 -10.05
N PHE A 123 16.76 5.91 -10.34
CA PHE A 123 17.37 4.97 -9.40
C PHE A 123 18.51 5.58 -8.57
N GLU A 124 19.03 6.74 -8.99
CA GLU A 124 20.24 7.35 -8.42
C GLU A 124 19.95 8.65 -7.64
N GLN A 125 18.68 9.02 -7.49
CA GLN A 125 18.24 10.29 -6.87
C GLN A 125 18.93 11.49 -7.53
N GLN A 126 19.15 11.42 -8.84
CA GLN A 126 19.86 12.46 -9.55
C GLN A 126 18.95 13.68 -9.69
N THR A 127 19.38 14.81 -9.15
CA THR A 127 18.73 16.13 -9.20
C THR A 127 18.74 16.75 -10.61
N THR A 128 18.59 15.94 -11.65
CA THR A 128 18.48 16.40 -13.02
C THR A 128 17.08 16.93 -13.29
N THR A 129 16.99 18.06 -13.97
CA THR A 129 15.75 18.81 -14.29
C THR A 129 14.79 18.07 -15.24
N LYS A 130 14.98 16.78 -15.48
CA LYS A 130 14.06 15.95 -16.26
C LYS A 130 12.97 15.43 -15.34
N GLU A 131 11.73 15.42 -15.82
CA GLU A 131 10.62 14.72 -15.17
C GLU A 131 10.87 13.21 -15.23
N ILE A 132 11.61 12.69 -14.26
CA ILE A 132 11.91 11.26 -14.11
C ILE A 132 11.04 10.70 -12.98
N ILE A 133 10.54 9.46 -13.14
CA ILE A 133 9.68 8.82 -12.16
C ILE A 133 10.53 8.33 -10.98
N PRO A 134 10.22 8.67 -9.71
CA PRO A 134 10.93 8.12 -8.56
C PRO A 134 10.85 6.59 -8.53
N ALA A 135 11.97 5.91 -8.26
CA ALA A 135 12.03 4.45 -8.23
C ALA A 135 11.04 3.83 -7.23
N GLU A 136 10.87 4.44 -6.05
CA GLU A 136 9.93 3.97 -5.04
C GLU A 136 8.49 4.06 -5.51
N ALA A 137 8.11 5.16 -6.18
CA ALA A 137 6.78 5.35 -6.73
C ALA A 137 6.50 4.37 -7.87
N PHE A 138 7.48 4.15 -8.74
CA PHE A 138 7.37 3.17 -9.83
C PHE A 138 7.22 1.74 -9.28
N ALA A 139 8.06 1.34 -8.33
CA ALA A 139 8.00 0.03 -7.70
C ALA A 139 6.66 -0.18 -6.97
N LEU A 140 6.17 0.82 -6.25
CA LEU A 140 4.88 0.76 -5.57
C LEU A 140 3.72 0.57 -6.55
N ALA A 141 3.72 1.30 -7.67
CA ALA A 141 2.71 1.16 -8.71
C ALA A 141 2.70 -0.25 -9.32
N LEU A 142 3.89 -0.82 -9.57
CA LEU A 142 4.03 -2.20 -10.03
C LEU A 142 3.51 -3.22 -9.01
N LYS A 143 3.85 -3.08 -7.72
CA LYS A 143 3.33 -3.95 -6.66
C LYS A 143 1.81 -3.94 -6.59
N ARG A 144 1.20 -2.75 -6.66
CA ARG A 144 -0.26 -2.59 -6.68
C ARG A 144 -0.89 -3.23 -7.90
N PHE A 145 -0.29 -3.05 -9.09
CA PHE A 145 -0.72 -3.72 -10.31
C PHE A 145 -0.69 -5.25 -10.15
N MET A 146 0.45 -5.79 -9.72
CA MET A 146 0.66 -7.21 -9.49
C MET A 146 -0.37 -7.80 -8.51
N LEU A 147 -0.50 -7.17 -7.35
CA LEU A 147 -1.46 -7.58 -6.31
C LEU A 147 -2.90 -7.59 -6.84
N ARG A 148 -3.31 -6.55 -7.58
CA ARG A 148 -4.71 -6.37 -7.97
C ARG A 148 -5.14 -7.18 -9.17
N PHE A 149 -4.25 -7.33 -10.14
CA PHE A 149 -4.61 -7.88 -11.45
C PHE A 149 -4.05 -9.28 -11.65
N LEU A 150 -2.84 -9.58 -11.18
CA LEU A 150 -2.18 -10.85 -11.49
C LEU A 150 -2.53 -11.96 -10.49
N THR A 151 -2.87 -11.62 -9.24
CA THR A 151 -3.23 -12.63 -8.21
C THR A 151 -4.55 -13.35 -8.48
N LEU A 152 -5.44 -12.76 -9.29
CA LEU A 152 -6.75 -13.33 -9.62
C LEU A 152 -6.76 -14.11 -10.93
N GLU A 153 -5.62 -14.21 -11.62
CA GLU A 153 -5.41 -14.92 -12.90
C GLU A 153 -6.37 -14.58 -14.07
N ASN A 154 -7.21 -13.55 -13.92
CA ASN A 154 -8.29 -13.22 -14.85
C ASN A 154 -7.92 -12.19 -15.94
N GLN A 155 -6.63 -11.91 -16.17
CA GLN A 155 -6.21 -10.84 -17.08
C GLN A 155 -5.84 -11.33 -18.47
N LYS A 156 -6.08 -10.48 -19.47
CA LYS A 156 -5.58 -10.70 -20.83
C LYS A 156 -4.09 -10.41 -20.83
N GLU A 157 -3.30 -11.46 -21.05
CA GLU A 157 -1.82 -11.44 -20.99
C GLU A 157 -1.15 -10.49 -22.01
N MET A 158 -1.90 -10.01 -23.01
CA MET A 158 -1.39 -9.21 -24.13
C MET A 158 -1.68 -7.70 -24.01
N GLU A 159 -2.34 -7.23 -22.95
CA GLU A 159 -2.61 -5.79 -22.82
C GLU A 159 -1.40 -5.00 -22.30
N PRO A 160 -1.10 -3.81 -22.85
CA PRO A 160 0.00 -2.99 -22.38
C PRO A 160 -0.15 -2.57 -20.91
N LEU A 161 0.96 -2.61 -20.16
CA LEU A 161 0.99 -2.28 -18.72
C LEU A 161 0.41 -0.89 -18.40
N TYR A 162 0.61 0.11 -19.27
CA TYR A 162 0.13 1.48 -19.04
C TYR A 162 -1.41 1.58 -18.95
N VAL A 163 -2.13 0.64 -19.57
CA VAL A 163 -3.61 0.56 -19.50
C VAL A 163 -4.03 0.32 -18.05
N TYR A 164 -3.30 -0.51 -17.32
CA TYR A 164 -3.61 -0.81 -15.93
C TYR A 164 -3.07 0.24 -14.95
N LEU A 165 -1.90 0.81 -15.26
CA LEU A 165 -1.29 1.85 -14.42
C LEU A 165 -2.10 3.15 -14.43
N SER A 166 -2.68 3.55 -15.57
CA SER A 166 -3.57 4.72 -15.65
C SER A 166 -4.92 4.53 -14.93
N VAL A 167 -5.40 3.29 -14.79
CA VAL A 167 -6.59 2.96 -13.99
C VAL A 167 -6.25 2.88 -12.50
N SER A 168 -5.00 2.58 -12.15
CA SER A 168 -4.55 2.53 -10.75
C SER A 168 -4.55 3.90 -10.06
N SER A 169 -4.45 5.00 -10.80
CA SER A 169 -4.75 6.37 -10.32
C SER A 169 -6.22 6.58 -9.93
N ASN A 170 -7.15 5.78 -10.46
CA ASN A 170 -8.59 5.77 -10.10
C ASN A 170 -8.96 4.65 -9.10
N SER A 171 -7.95 3.99 -8.52
CA SER A 171 -8.15 2.92 -7.53
C SER A 171 -8.72 3.46 -6.20
N LYS A 172 -9.09 2.54 -5.28
CA LYS A 172 -9.68 2.88 -3.98
C LYS A 172 -8.88 3.96 -3.22
N THR A 173 -7.55 4.01 -3.40
CA THR A 173 -6.64 5.04 -2.86
C THR A 173 -6.77 6.40 -3.52
N GLY A 174 -6.91 6.49 -4.86
CA GLY A 174 -7.28 7.76 -5.53
C GLY A 174 -8.65 8.29 -5.07
N ARG A 175 -9.57 7.40 -4.68
CA ARG A 175 -10.85 7.75 -4.01
C ARG A 175 -10.72 8.16 -2.54
N CYS A 176 -9.55 7.95 -1.92
CA CYS A 176 -9.22 8.33 -0.55
C CYS A 176 -8.38 9.61 -0.47
N GLN A 177 -7.70 10.03 -1.55
CA GLN A 177 -6.90 11.26 -1.60
C GLN A 177 -7.72 12.51 -1.18
N GLY A 178 -8.97 12.61 -1.68
CA GLY A 178 -9.89 13.69 -1.32
C GLY A 178 -10.62 13.54 0.03
N LEU A 179 -10.23 12.60 0.89
CA LEU A 179 -10.83 12.45 2.23
C LEU A 179 -10.21 13.39 3.27
N PHE A 180 -9.01 13.91 2.98
CA PHE A 180 -8.25 14.72 3.91
C PHE A 180 -7.75 16.04 3.34
N GLU A 181 -8.17 16.41 2.13
CA GLU A 181 -8.16 17.80 1.65
C GLU A 181 -9.28 18.63 2.30
#